data_AF-A0A166DNN6-F1
#
_entry.id   AF-A0A166DNN6-F1
#
_cell.length_a   1.000
_cell.length_b   1.000
_cell.length_c   1.000
_cell.angle_alpha   90.00
_cell.angle_beta   90.00
_cell.angle_gamma   90.00
#
_symmetry.space_group_name_H-M   'P 1'
#
loop_
_entity.id
_entity.type
_entity.pdbx_description
1 polymer ?
#
loop_
_entity_poly.entity_id
_entity_poly.type
_entity_poly.pdbx_seq_one_letter_code
_entity_poly.pdbx_strand_id
1 'polypeptide(L)'
;MARSIALGALLLAASCLAHVRMTAISVNGGAFETDSDRLPPSNSPVTDVTSDDIICNVNGNIAAPGTTTVPAGATVVAQWDAGAHPGPNIIYLAPVDDVTTTTITGLTWTKISQQGIINAAEASNGWSSPLPNGQYHFTIPSTVPSGLYLLRVETIGLHVASTYPGAQFYSSCVQIEVTNGGSGSLSGVAFPGAYKGSDPGITINIYYPVPTTYTFPGGPVWQDGSTENDNDAGDL
;
A
#
# COMPACT_ATOMS: atom_id res chain seq x y z
N MET A 1 -52.47 -26.60 -28.75
CA MET A 1 -51.85 -25.26 -28.61
C MET A 1 -50.96 -25.29 -27.37
N ALA A 2 -49.68 -25.62 -27.51
CA ALA A 2 -48.72 -25.58 -26.40
C ALA A 2 -47.90 -24.30 -26.56
N ARG A 3 -48.01 -23.39 -25.58
CA ARG A 3 -47.25 -22.14 -25.54
C ARG A 3 -45.93 -22.42 -24.83
N SER A 4 -44.84 -22.46 -25.59
CA SER A 4 -43.49 -22.48 -25.04
C SER A 4 -43.17 -21.11 -24.43
N ILE A 5 -42.95 -21.06 -23.12
CA ILE A 5 -42.43 -19.88 -22.41
C ILE A 5 -40.91 -20.04 -22.39
N ALA A 6 -40.21 -19.22 -23.17
CA ALA A 6 -38.76 -19.13 -23.10
C ALA A 6 -38.37 -18.29 -21.88
N LEU A 7 -37.76 -18.92 -20.88
CA LEU A 7 -37.17 -18.26 -19.73
C LEU A 7 -35.77 -17.76 -20.13
N GLY A 8 -35.62 -16.46 -20.38
CA GLY A 8 -34.32 -15.85 -20.62
C GLY A 8 -33.58 -15.66 -19.30
N ALA A 9 -32.46 -16.37 -19.12
CA ALA A 9 -31.55 -16.14 -18.01
C ALA A 9 -30.73 -14.87 -18.28
N LEU A 10 -30.99 -13.81 -17.52
CA LEU A 10 -30.18 -12.59 -17.52
C LEU A 10 -28.93 -12.85 -16.68
N LEU A 11 -27.79 -13.13 -17.31
CA LEU A 11 -26.49 -13.10 -16.62
C LEU A 11 -26.17 -11.64 -16.29
N LEU A 12 -26.45 -11.22 -15.06
CA LEU A 12 -25.79 -10.06 -14.47
C LEU A 12 -24.34 -10.45 -14.20
N ALA A 13 -23.44 -10.10 -15.11
CA ALA A 13 -22.02 -10.06 -14.82
C ALA A 13 -21.80 -8.95 -13.77
N ALA A 14 -21.73 -9.32 -12.50
CA ALA A 14 -21.18 -8.45 -11.49
C ALA A 14 -19.69 -8.27 -11.81
N SER A 15 -19.36 -7.20 -12.54
CA SER A 15 -17.99 -6.71 -12.57
C SER A 15 -17.67 -6.24 -11.15
N CYS A 16 -17.07 -7.10 -10.33
CA CYS A 16 -16.42 -6.63 -9.13
C CYS A 16 -15.31 -5.69 -9.59
N LEU A 17 -15.52 -4.38 -9.44
CA LEU A 17 -14.49 -3.40 -9.71
C LEU A 17 -13.52 -3.51 -8.52
N ALA A 18 -12.51 -4.36 -8.66
CA ALA A 18 -11.58 -4.67 -7.57
C ALA A 18 -10.33 -3.75 -7.52
N HIS A 19 -10.32 -2.77 -8.42
CA HIS A 19 -9.31 -1.74 -8.51
C HIS A 19 -9.54 -0.66 -7.46
N VAL A 20 -8.48 -0.28 -6.75
CA VAL A 20 -8.58 0.64 -5.61
C VAL A 20 -7.68 1.84 -5.77
N ARG A 21 -8.12 2.96 -5.20
CA ARG A 21 -7.33 4.17 -5.04
C ARG A 21 -7.47 4.64 -3.60
N MET A 22 -6.37 5.09 -3.01
CA MET A 22 -6.42 5.73 -1.71
C MET A 22 -7.04 7.12 -1.84
N THR A 23 -7.89 7.49 -0.90
CA THR A 23 -8.68 8.74 -0.96
C THR A 23 -8.41 9.67 0.22
N ALA A 24 -7.89 9.15 1.32
CA ALA A 24 -7.65 9.91 2.53
C ALA A 24 -6.75 9.16 3.52
N ILE A 25 -6.24 9.90 4.51
CA ILE A 25 -5.72 9.33 5.76
C ILE A 25 -6.43 9.91 7.00
N SER A 26 -6.48 9.15 8.08
CA SER A 26 -6.90 9.63 9.41
C SER A 26 -5.80 9.35 10.43
N VAL A 27 -5.62 10.24 11.40
CA VAL A 27 -4.60 10.15 12.45
C VAL A 27 -5.28 10.03 13.81
N ASN A 28 -4.92 9.00 14.59
CA ASN A 28 -5.45 8.73 15.95
C ASN A 28 -6.98 8.76 16.05
N GLY A 29 -7.68 8.24 15.04
CA GLY A 29 -9.14 8.22 14.98
C GLY A 29 -9.79 9.59 14.71
N GLY A 30 -9.01 10.58 14.26
CA GLY A 30 -9.49 11.88 13.80
C GLY A 30 -10.29 11.81 12.50
N ALA A 31 -10.70 12.96 12.00
CA ALA A 31 -11.35 13.06 10.70
C ALA A 31 -10.40 12.60 9.57
N PHE A 32 -10.98 12.11 8.47
CA PHE A 32 -10.21 11.81 7.27
C PHE A 32 -9.80 13.10 6.55
N GLU A 33 -8.50 13.25 6.34
CA GLU A 33 -7.86 14.31 5.56
C GLU A 33 -7.66 13.83 4.13
N THR A 34 -8.07 14.65 3.15
CA THR A 34 -8.10 14.28 1.73
C THR A 34 -7.23 15.18 0.86
N ASP A 35 -6.55 16.16 1.45
CA ASP A 35 -5.85 17.24 0.76
C ASP A 35 -4.32 17.07 0.78
N SER A 36 -3.80 16.08 1.51
CA SER A 36 -2.38 15.75 1.59
C SER A 36 -1.96 14.60 0.66
N ASP A 37 -2.92 13.89 0.05
CA ASP A 37 -2.70 12.81 -0.90
C ASP A 37 -2.32 13.31 -2.30
N ARG A 38 -1.22 12.79 -2.86
CA ARG A 38 -0.85 12.97 -4.27
C ARG A 38 -1.65 11.99 -5.13
N LEU A 39 -2.92 12.34 -5.38
CA LEU A 39 -3.89 11.43 -5.98
C LEU A 39 -3.59 11.09 -7.45
N PRO A 40 -3.60 9.79 -7.82
CA PRO A 40 -3.57 9.40 -9.23
C PRO A 40 -4.90 9.72 -9.93
N PRO A 41 -4.86 9.89 -11.27
CA PRO A 41 -6.04 10.27 -12.04
C PRO A 41 -7.13 9.19 -12.10
N SER A 42 -6.80 7.94 -11.77
CA SER A 42 -7.72 6.80 -11.75
C SER A 42 -7.29 5.78 -10.69
N ASN A 43 -8.08 4.72 -10.53
CA ASN A 43 -7.74 3.54 -9.73
C ASN A 43 -7.00 2.46 -10.54
N SER A 44 -6.42 2.80 -11.70
CA SER A 44 -5.62 1.84 -12.48
C SER A 44 -4.32 1.50 -11.73
N PRO A 45 -3.83 0.24 -11.82
CA PRO A 45 -2.60 -0.14 -11.16
C PRO A 45 -1.40 0.23 -12.01
N VAL A 46 -0.27 0.44 -11.35
CA VAL A 46 1.05 0.34 -11.99
C VAL A 46 1.40 -1.15 -12.08
N THR A 47 2.06 -1.58 -13.15
CA THR A 47 2.49 -2.99 -13.34
C THR A 47 3.97 -3.12 -13.68
N ASP A 48 4.56 -2.09 -14.29
CA ASP A 48 5.99 -2.04 -14.59
C ASP A 48 6.78 -1.49 -13.40
N VAL A 49 7.56 -2.36 -12.76
CA VAL A 49 8.39 -2.00 -11.59
C VAL A 49 9.58 -1.12 -11.94
N THR A 50 9.84 -0.90 -13.24
CA THR A 50 10.91 -0.02 -13.73
C THR A 50 10.42 1.39 -14.07
N SER A 51 9.10 1.61 -14.11
CA SER A 51 8.51 2.93 -14.33
C SER A 51 8.68 3.83 -13.10
N ASP A 52 8.85 5.13 -13.30
CA ASP A 52 8.81 6.13 -12.22
C ASP A 52 7.44 6.18 -11.52
N ASP A 53 6.37 5.73 -12.20
CA ASP A 53 5.04 5.62 -11.60
C ASP A 53 5.02 4.63 -10.41
N ILE A 54 5.98 3.71 -10.29
CA ILE A 54 6.04 2.80 -9.14
C ILE A 54 6.29 3.54 -7.81
N ILE A 55 6.85 4.75 -7.86
CA ILE A 55 7.22 5.53 -6.68
C ILE A 55 5.97 6.01 -5.95
N CYS A 56 5.15 6.82 -6.62
CA CYS A 56 3.97 7.47 -6.04
C CYS A 56 2.74 7.44 -6.98
N ASN A 57 2.69 6.45 -7.88
CA ASN A 57 1.70 6.33 -8.95
C ASN A 57 1.82 7.45 -10.02
N VAL A 58 0.99 7.36 -11.06
CA VAL A 58 0.84 8.42 -12.06
C VAL A 58 0.46 9.71 -11.35
N ASN A 59 1.08 10.82 -11.75
CA ASN A 59 1.02 12.13 -11.09
C ASN A 59 1.69 12.22 -9.71
N GLY A 60 2.50 11.23 -9.32
CA GLY A 60 3.19 11.25 -8.03
C GLY A 60 4.11 12.47 -7.78
N ASN A 61 4.55 13.16 -8.84
CA ASN A 61 5.32 14.42 -8.73
C ASN A 61 4.44 15.67 -8.58
N ILE A 62 3.12 15.56 -8.70
CA ILE A 62 2.20 16.67 -8.47
C ILE A 62 1.94 16.74 -6.97
N ALA A 63 2.42 17.81 -6.34
CA ALA A 63 2.19 18.04 -4.91
C ALA A 63 0.69 18.17 -4.60
N ALA A 64 0.31 17.60 -3.47
CA ALA A 64 -1.00 17.82 -2.87
C ALA A 64 -1.06 19.23 -2.25
N PRO A 65 -2.25 19.84 -2.15
CA PRO A 65 -2.39 21.20 -1.60
C PRO A 65 -2.12 21.29 -0.09
N GLY A 66 -2.27 20.18 0.65
CA GLY A 66 -2.17 20.12 2.11
C GLY A 66 -0.99 19.29 2.63
N THR A 67 -0.83 19.28 3.94
CA THR A 67 0.15 18.46 4.66
C THR A 67 -0.48 18.02 5.96
N THR A 68 -0.51 16.72 6.22
CA THR A 68 -1.11 16.15 7.42
C THR A 68 -0.07 16.06 8.54
N THR A 69 -0.36 16.62 9.71
CA THR A 69 0.51 16.50 10.88
C THR A 69 0.28 15.15 11.57
N VAL A 70 1.34 14.35 11.73
CA VAL A 70 1.29 13.01 12.31
C VAL A 70 2.28 12.92 13.47
N PRO A 71 1.86 12.80 14.74
CA PRO A 71 2.78 12.51 15.82
C PRO A 71 3.49 11.17 15.60
N ALA A 72 4.79 11.08 15.86
CA ALA A 72 5.46 9.79 15.92
C ALA A 72 4.80 8.90 17.00
N GLY A 73 4.64 7.62 16.72
CA GLY A 73 3.84 6.69 17.52
C GLY A 73 2.33 6.75 17.25
N ALA A 74 1.84 7.64 16.39
CA ALA A 74 0.42 7.70 16.06
C ALA A 74 -0.02 6.51 15.19
N THR A 75 -1.25 6.06 15.41
CA THR A 75 -1.94 5.17 14.49
C THR A 75 -2.50 5.98 13.33
N VAL A 76 -2.21 5.54 12.11
CA VAL A 76 -2.70 6.11 10.86
C VAL A 76 -3.62 5.08 10.19
N VAL A 77 -4.72 5.58 9.63
CA VAL A 77 -5.66 4.79 8.83
C VAL A 77 -5.61 5.31 7.39
N ALA A 78 -5.19 4.48 6.45
CA ALA A 78 -5.31 4.73 5.03
C ALA A 78 -6.67 4.27 4.51
N GLN A 79 -7.45 5.18 3.92
CA GLN A 79 -8.76 4.88 3.33
C GLN A 79 -8.65 4.67 1.83
N TRP A 80 -9.09 3.51 1.38
CA TRP A 80 -9.15 3.08 -0.01
C TRP A 80 -10.59 2.97 -0.49
N ASP A 81 -10.78 3.05 -1.80
CA ASP A 81 -12.01 2.58 -2.45
C ASP A 81 -12.28 1.11 -2.07
N ALA A 82 -13.55 0.70 -2.06
CA ALA A 82 -13.91 -0.69 -1.78
C ALA A 82 -13.47 -1.62 -2.92
N GLY A 83 -12.96 -2.81 -2.58
CA GLY A 83 -12.81 -3.91 -3.55
C GLY A 83 -11.40 -4.45 -3.79
N ALA A 84 -10.39 -4.11 -3.00
CA ALA A 84 -9.00 -4.48 -3.30
C ALA A 84 -8.75 -5.98 -3.58
N HIS A 85 -7.68 -6.27 -4.32
CA HIS A 85 -7.27 -7.62 -4.66
C HIS A 85 -6.45 -8.30 -3.53
N PRO A 86 -6.47 -9.64 -3.43
CA PRO A 86 -5.61 -10.39 -2.53
C PRO A 86 -4.14 -10.01 -2.65
N GLY A 87 -3.51 -9.67 -1.53
CA GLY A 87 -2.07 -9.44 -1.46
C GLY A 87 -1.64 -8.58 -0.26
N PRO A 88 -0.36 -8.20 -0.19
CA PRO A 88 0.21 -7.49 0.95
C PRO A 88 -0.10 -5.99 0.94
N ASN A 89 0.05 -5.38 2.11
CA ASN A 89 0.16 -3.93 2.28
C ASN A 89 1.59 -3.60 2.78
N ILE A 90 2.18 -2.52 2.27
CA ILE A 90 3.55 -2.11 2.62
C ILE A 90 3.59 -0.59 2.75
N ILE A 91 4.25 -0.11 3.81
CA ILE A 91 4.37 1.32 4.12
C ILE A 91 5.84 1.73 4.09
N TYR A 92 6.13 2.81 3.38
CA TYR A 92 7.44 3.44 3.34
C TYR A 92 7.38 4.92 3.69
N LEU A 93 8.50 5.43 4.17
CA LEU A 93 8.70 6.83 4.51
C LEU A 93 9.96 7.36 3.83
N ALA A 94 9.88 8.53 3.19
CA ALA A 94 11.03 9.23 2.62
C ALA A 94 11.11 10.66 3.19
N PRO A 95 12.23 11.05 3.84
CA PRO A 95 12.42 12.42 4.30
C PRO A 95 12.53 13.36 3.10
N VAL A 96 11.97 14.56 3.24
CA VAL A 96 12.04 15.62 2.22
C VAL A 96 12.29 16.97 2.90
N ASP A 97 12.95 17.88 2.20
CA ASP A 97 13.15 19.25 2.70
C ASP A 97 11.88 20.09 2.52
N ASP A 98 11.07 19.78 1.50
CA ASP A 98 9.83 20.48 1.16
C ASP A 98 8.87 19.53 0.42
N VAL A 99 7.70 19.30 1.00
CA VAL A 99 6.66 18.40 0.43
C VAL A 99 6.02 18.94 -0.85
N THR A 100 6.20 20.22 -1.18
CA THR A 100 5.60 20.85 -2.37
C THR A 100 6.53 20.89 -3.58
N THR A 101 7.84 20.95 -3.34
CA THR A 101 8.84 21.12 -4.41
C THR A 101 9.77 19.91 -4.59
N THR A 102 9.87 19.02 -3.61
CA THR A 102 10.74 17.84 -3.70
C THR A 102 10.20 16.85 -4.74
N THR A 103 11.06 16.52 -5.71
CA THR A 103 10.81 15.46 -6.69
C THR A 103 10.88 14.09 -6.04
N ILE A 104 10.03 13.15 -6.47
CA ILE A 104 9.96 11.82 -5.85
C ILE A 104 11.12 10.89 -6.23
N THR A 105 11.78 11.18 -7.36
CA THR A 105 12.91 10.40 -7.88
C THR A 105 14.18 10.65 -7.08
N GLY A 106 14.93 9.59 -6.77
CA GLY A 106 16.19 9.68 -6.02
C GLY A 106 16.01 9.75 -4.49
N LEU A 107 14.76 9.74 -4.00
CA LEU A 107 14.48 9.62 -2.58
C LEU A 107 14.85 8.24 -2.04
N THR A 108 15.25 8.20 -0.77
CA THR A 108 15.47 6.96 -0.01
C THR A 108 14.21 6.64 0.79
N TRP A 109 13.60 5.51 0.48
CA TRP A 109 12.34 5.02 1.05
C TRP A 109 12.61 3.97 2.11
N THR A 110 12.35 4.34 3.36
CA THR A 110 12.50 3.47 4.53
C THR A 110 11.22 2.68 4.73
N LYS A 111 11.28 1.35 4.67
CA LYS A 111 10.11 0.51 4.97
C LYS A 111 9.84 0.55 6.47
N ILE A 112 8.65 1.00 6.88
CA ILE A 112 8.29 1.12 8.31
C ILE A 112 7.24 0.09 8.74
N SER A 113 6.52 -0.51 7.80
CA SER A 113 5.53 -1.54 8.09
C SER A 113 5.28 -2.42 6.86
N GLN A 114 4.92 -3.67 7.09
CA GLN A 114 4.42 -4.57 6.06
C GLN A 114 3.45 -5.59 6.68
N GLN A 115 2.42 -5.98 5.93
CA GLN A 115 1.51 -7.06 6.32
C GLN A 115 1.15 -7.87 5.07
N GLY A 116 1.08 -9.19 5.22
CA GLY A 116 0.90 -10.13 4.10
C GLY A 116 -0.20 -11.12 4.41
N ILE A 117 0.13 -12.40 4.49
CA ILE A 117 -0.85 -13.45 4.86
C ILE A 117 -1.16 -13.33 6.35
N ILE A 118 -2.40 -12.99 6.68
CA ILE A 118 -2.95 -12.89 8.05
C ILE A 118 -3.66 -14.19 8.49
N ASN A 119 -4.16 -14.98 7.54
CA ASN A 119 -4.78 -16.27 7.81
C ASN A 119 -4.50 -17.26 6.67
N ALA A 120 -3.44 -18.06 6.81
CA ALA A 120 -3.05 -19.04 5.79
C ALA A 120 -4.12 -20.12 5.53
N ALA A 121 -5.08 -20.32 6.44
CA ALA A 121 -6.19 -21.25 6.22
C ALA A 121 -7.24 -20.72 5.22
N GLU A 122 -7.24 -19.42 4.94
CA GLU A 122 -8.26 -18.74 4.13
C GLU A 122 -7.82 -18.41 2.69
N ALA A 123 -6.80 -19.10 2.16
CA ALA A 123 -6.33 -18.94 0.78
C ALA A 123 -6.27 -17.47 0.32
N SER A 124 -7.00 -17.09 -0.74
CA SER A 124 -7.02 -15.71 -1.24
C SER A 124 -7.69 -14.69 -0.31
N ASN A 125 -8.53 -15.12 0.64
CA ASN A 125 -9.10 -14.25 1.68
C ASN A 125 -8.17 -14.10 2.89
N GLY A 126 -7.13 -14.92 2.97
CA GLY A 126 -6.15 -14.94 4.05
C GLY A 126 -5.11 -13.84 4.00
N TRP A 127 -5.21 -12.88 3.09
CA TRP A 127 -4.27 -11.78 2.90
C TRP A 127 -4.74 -10.52 3.62
N SER A 128 -3.81 -9.62 3.92
CA SER A 128 -4.09 -8.31 4.51
C SER A 128 -4.92 -7.38 3.60
N SER A 129 -5.08 -7.75 2.33
CA SER A 129 -6.01 -7.17 1.37
C SER A 129 -6.84 -8.31 0.76
N PRO A 130 -8.15 -8.17 0.48
CA PRO A 130 -8.98 -6.95 0.56
C PRO A 130 -9.11 -6.35 1.95
N LEU A 131 -9.17 -5.02 2.01
CA LEU A 131 -9.28 -4.27 3.25
C LEU A 131 -10.74 -4.23 3.75
N PRO A 132 -11.03 -4.65 4.99
CA PRO A 132 -12.33 -4.42 5.61
C PRO A 132 -12.64 -2.91 5.61
N ASN A 133 -13.82 -2.52 5.10
CA ASN A 133 -14.22 -1.12 4.95
C ASN A 133 -13.27 -0.22 4.12
N GLY A 134 -12.35 -0.83 3.36
CA GLY A 134 -11.31 -0.08 2.63
C GLY A 134 -10.23 0.52 3.55
N GLN A 135 -10.11 0.10 4.80
CA GLN A 135 -9.20 0.70 5.77
C GLN A 135 -7.98 -0.17 6.01
N TYR A 136 -6.79 0.42 5.91
CA TYR A 136 -5.54 -0.19 6.35
C TYR A 136 -4.95 0.60 7.50
N HIS A 137 -4.65 -0.08 8.59
CA HIS A 137 -4.13 0.52 9.82
C HIS A 137 -2.63 0.22 9.94
N PHE A 138 -1.87 1.23 10.31
CA PHE A 138 -0.45 1.09 10.64
C PHE A 138 -0.03 2.20 11.61
N THR A 139 1.14 2.05 12.23
CA THR A 139 1.69 3.02 13.17
C THR A 139 2.92 3.67 12.56
N ILE A 140 3.07 4.99 12.72
CA ILE A 140 4.36 5.65 12.48
C ILE A 140 5.27 5.32 13.65
N PRO A 141 6.43 4.66 13.47
CA PRO A 141 7.29 4.29 14.60
C PRO A 141 7.67 5.51 15.45
N SER A 142 7.64 5.35 16.77
CA SER A 142 7.93 6.46 17.70
C SER A 142 9.35 7.02 17.58
N THR A 143 10.27 6.22 17.03
CA THR A 143 11.67 6.61 16.83
C THR A 143 11.92 7.36 15.52
N VAL A 144 10.93 7.46 14.62
CA VAL A 144 11.02 8.30 13.41
C VAL A 144 11.32 9.74 13.83
N PRO A 145 12.36 10.40 13.28
CA PRO A 145 12.65 11.79 13.60
C PRO A 145 11.54 12.74 13.17
N SER A 146 11.35 13.84 13.92
CA SER A 146 10.45 14.91 13.48
C SER A 146 10.95 15.51 12.16
N GLY A 147 10.03 15.87 11.26
CA GLY A 147 10.37 16.45 9.96
C GLY A 147 9.28 16.28 8.92
N LEU A 148 9.56 16.73 7.70
CA LEU A 148 8.68 16.57 6.55
C LEU A 148 9.02 15.26 5.81
N TYR A 149 7.97 14.55 5.41
CA TYR A 149 8.09 13.26 4.74
C TYR A 149 7.06 13.10 3.61
N LEU A 150 7.43 12.26 2.64
CA LEU A 150 6.45 11.55 1.83
C LEU A 150 6.22 10.17 2.44
N LEU A 151 4.97 9.88 2.75
CA LEU A 151 4.48 8.59 3.22
C LEU A 151 3.91 7.82 2.03
N ARG A 152 4.56 6.72 1.63
CA ARG A 152 4.09 5.85 0.55
C ARG A 152 3.32 4.68 1.14
N VAL A 153 2.03 4.64 0.87
CA VAL A 153 1.12 3.54 1.23
C VAL A 153 0.87 2.70 -0.02
N GLU A 154 1.12 1.40 0.05
CA GLU A 154 0.98 0.50 -1.09
C GLU A 154 0.17 -0.75 -0.72
N THR A 155 -0.74 -1.13 -1.61
CA THR A 155 -1.32 -2.47 -1.65
C THR A 155 -0.98 -3.14 -2.99
N ILE A 156 -0.60 -4.42 -2.97
CA ILE A 156 -0.19 -5.16 -4.16
C ILE A 156 -1.23 -6.24 -4.46
N GLY A 157 -1.91 -6.16 -5.60
CA GLY A 157 -2.81 -7.20 -6.08
C GLY A 157 -2.06 -8.36 -6.73
N LEU A 158 -2.19 -9.56 -6.17
CA LEU A 158 -1.48 -10.77 -6.60
C LEU A 158 -2.33 -11.78 -7.39
N HIS A 159 -3.60 -11.48 -7.61
CA HIS A 159 -4.56 -12.39 -8.27
C HIS A 159 -4.17 -12.83 -9.70
N VAL A 160 -3.30 -12.09 -10.40
CA VAL A 160 -2.75 -12.49 -11.72
C VAL A 160 -1.22 -12.45 -11.75
N ALA A 161 -0.57 -12.51 -10.59
CA ALA A 161 0.88 -12.36 -10.43
C ALA A 161 1.71 -13.61 -10.78
N SER A 162 1.12 -14.67 -11.36
CA SER A 162 1.86 -15.90 -11.69
C SER A 162 2.93 -15.71 -12.76
N THR A 163 2.86 -14.61 -13.51
CA THR A 163 3.85 -14.19 -14.51
C THR A 163 4.02 -12.67 -14.45
N TYR A 164 5.23 -12.16 -14.63
CA TYR A 164 5.47 -10.72 -14.77
C TYR A 164 4.96 -10.20 -16.13
N PRO A 165 4.32 -9.01 -16.21
CA PRO A 165 4.06 -8.01 -15.16
C PRO A 165 2.66 -8.14 -14.53
N GLY A 166 2.32 -9.31 -13.99
CA GLY A 166 0.97 -9.60 -13.48
C GLY A 166 0.65 -9.03 -12.10
N ALA A 167 1.64 -8.73 -11.25
CA ALA A 167 1.39 -8.02 -10.01
C ALA A 167 0.89 -6.60 -10.29
N GLN A 168 -0.12 -6.18 -9.54
CA GLN A 168 -0.74 -4.86 -9.67
C GLN A 168 -0.41 -4.00 -8.46
N PHE A 169 0.32 -2.91 -8.67
CA PHE A 169 0.76 -2.02 -7.60
C PHE A 169 -0.19 -0.83 -7.52
N TYR A 170 -0.85 -0.70 -6.37
CA TYR A 170 -1.67 0.44 -6.03
C TYR A 170 -0.95 1.22 -4.95
N SER A 171 -0.20 2.26 -5.35
CA SER A 171 0.52 3.14 -4.43
C SER A 171 -0.14 4.51 -4.35
N SER A 172 -0.02 5.15 -3.19
CA SER A 172 -0.32 6.57 -2.98
C SER A 172 0.76 7.18 -2.09
N CYS A 173 1.15 8.42 -2.39
CA CYS A 173 2.07 9.18 -1.55
C CYS A 173 1.34 10.33 -0.87
N VAL A 174 1.53 10.44 0.44
CA VAL A 174 0.90 11.45 1.29
C VAL A 174 1.97 12.39 1.83
N GLN A 175 1.67 13.68 1.83
CA GLN A 175 2.51 14.72 2.39
C GLN A 175 2.26 14.81 3.89
N ILE A 176 3.25 14.46 4.70
CA ILE A 176 3.09 14.48 6.16
C ILE A 176 4.21 15.27 6.86
N GLU A 177 3.86 15.87 7.99
CA GLU A 177 4.81 16.41 8.97
C GLU A 177 4.80 15.52 10.21
N VAL A 178 5.90 14.81 10.45
CA VAL A 178 6.06 14.03 11.67
C VAL A 178 6.47 14.95 12.82
N THR A 179 5.75 14.88 13.93
CA THR A 179 6.01 15.66 15.15
C THR A 179 6.31 14.76 16.34
N ASN A 180 6.97 15.31 17.37
CA ASN A 180 7.34 14.55 18.58
C ASN A 180 8.14 13.27 18.30
N GLY A 181 8.94 13.29 17.24
CA GLY A 181 9.75 12.17 16.79
C GLY A 181 10.98 11.88 17.63
N GLY A 182 11.54 10.69 17.44
CA GLY A 182 12.76 10.22 18.10
C GLY A 182 14.04 10.54 17.34
N SER A 183 15.07 9.71 17.55
CA SER A 183 16.41 9.87 16.98
C SER A 183 16.83 8.69 16.09
N GLY A 184 15.86 7.95 15.55
CA GLY A 184 16.10 6.82 14.66
C GLY A 184 16.86 7.23 13.40
N SER A 185 17.79 6.40 12.95
CA SER A 185 18.51 6.60 11.70
C SER A 185 17.79 5.84 10.58
N LEU A 186 17.01 6.57 9.80
CA LEU A 186 16.28 6.01 8.66
C LEU A 186 17.25 5.51 7.59
N SER A 187 16.97 4.33 7.06
CA SER A 187 17.72 3.71 5.97
C SER A 187 16.74 2.96 5.07
N GLY A 188 16.98 2.96 3.77
CA GLY A 188 15.97 2.46 2.86
C GLY A 188 16.48 2.08 1.49
N VAL A 189 15.51 1.96 0.59
CA VAL A 189 15.67 1.56 -0.81
C VAL A 189 15.27 2.71 -1.73
N ALA A 190 15.54 2.59 -3.02
CA ALA A 190 15.09 3.55 -4.02
C ALA A 190 14.01 2.94 -4.93
N PHE A 191 13.02 3.75 -5.30
CA PHE A 191 12.05 3.41 -6.33
C PHE A 191 12.27 4.34 -7.55
N PRO A 192 12.20 3.82 -8.80
CA PRO A 192 12.27 2.39 -9.15
C PRO A 192 13.61 1.76 -8.74
N GLY A 193 13.66 0.42 -8.70
CA GLY A 193 14.88 -0.37 -8.44
C GLY A 193 14.84 -1.27 -7.21
N ALA A 194 14.07 -0.91 -6.17
CA ALA A 194 13.84 -1.75 -5.00
C ALA A 194 13.10 -3.06 -5.34
N TYR A 195 12.24 -2.99 -6.36
CA TYR A 195 11.44 -4.10 -6.86
C TYR A 195 12.01 -4.63 -8.17
N LYS A 196 12.01 -5.95 -8.32
CA LYS A 196 12.33 -6.65 -9.57
C LYS A 196 11.15 -7.52 -9.96
N GLY A 197 10.88 -7.60 -11.27
CA GLY A 197 9.83 -8.48 -11.77
C GLY A 197 10.02 -9.95 -11.35
N SER A 198 11.26 -10.37 -11.13
CA SER A 198 11.63 -11.70 -10.65
C SER A 198 11.56 -11.89 -9.12
N ASP A 199 11.23 -10.87 -8.34
CA ASP A 199 11.14 -11.03 -6.88
C ASP A 199 10.04 -12.04 -6.55
N PRO A 200 10.28 -12.97 -5.60
CA PRO A 200 9.35 -14.06 -5.29
C PRO A 200 8.01 -13.58 -4.72
N GLY A 201 7.94 -12.34 -4.22
CA GLY A 201 6.69 -11.69 -3.83
C GLY A 201 5.95 -10.99 -4.97
N ILE A 202 6.61 -10.75 -6.11
CA ILE A 202 6.06 -10.04 -7.27
C ILE A 202 5.64 -11.02 -8.36
N THR A 203 6.44 -12.04 -8.64
CA THR A 203 6.01 -13.18 -9.48
C THR A 203 5.70 -14.38 -8.59
N ILE A 204 4.42 -14.62 -8.34
CA ILE A 204 3.91 -15.63 -7.40
C ILE A 204 2.56 -16.17 -7.86
N ASN A 205 2.35 -17.49 -7.70
CA ASN A 205 1.03 -18.10 -7.82
C ASN A 205 0.40 -18.25 -6.42
N ILE A 206 -0.70 -17.55 -6.16
CA ILE A 206 -1.39 -17.58 -4.86
C ILE A 206 -2.48 -18.67 -4.77
N TYR A 207 -2.73 -19.41 -5.86
CA TYR A 207 -3.83 -20.38 -5.95
C TYR A 207 -3.39 -21.82 -5.73
N TYR A 208 -2.24 -22.22 -6.28
CA TYR A 208 -1.74 -23.59 -6.13
C TYR A 208 -0.22 -23.73 -6.33
N PRO A 209 0.51 -24.29 -5.35
CA PRO A 209 0.05 -24.49 -3.97
C PRO A 209 -0.29 -23.14 -3.31
N VAL A 210 -1.30 -23.13 -2.42
CA VAL A 210 -1.63 -21.92 -1.66
C VAL A 210 -0.44 -21.58 -0.75
N PRO A 211 0.15 -20.38 -0.85
CA PRO A 211 1.28 -20.00 -0.02
C PRO A 211 0.86 -19.89 1.45
N THR A 212 1.70 -20.39 2.35
CA THR A 212 1.56 -20.21 3.81
C THR A 212 2.50 -19.13 4.35
N THR A 213 3.47 -18.71 3.54
CA THR A 213 4.43 -17.65 3.83
C THR A 213 4.58 -16.75 2.60
N TYR A 214 4.91 -15.49 2.81
CA TYR A 214 5.13 -14.52 1.73
C TYR A 214 6.47 -13.82 1.90
N THR A 215 7.24 -13.70 0.81
CA THR A 215 8.49 -12.94 0.80
C THR A 215 8.19 -11.55 0.26
N PHE A 216 8.20 -10.54 1.15
CA PHE A 216 7.95 -9.17 0.75
C PHE A 216 9.08 -8.62 -0.15
N PRO A 217 8.74 -7.87 -1.22
CA PRO A 217 9.73 -7.13 -1.98
C PRO A 217 10.19 -5.88 -1.20
N GLY A 218 11.27 -5.23 -1.66
CA GLY A 218 11.71 -3.94 -1.09
C GLY A 218 12.47 -3.99 0.24
N GLY A 219 13.12 -5.11 0.55
CA GLY A 219 13.99 -5.24 1.72
C GLY A 219 13.26 -5.48 3.05
N PRO A 220 13.98 -5.51 4.19
CA PRO A 220 13.38 -5.70 5.51
C PRO A 220 12.64 -4.44 5.98
N VAL A 221 11.76 -4.59 6.98
CA VAL A 221 11.29 -3.45 7.77
C VAL A 221 12.48 -2.85 8.51
N TRP A 222 12.54 -1.52 8.56
CA TRP A 222 13.57 -0.80 9.27
C TRP A 222 13.55 -1.15 10.75
N GLN A 223 14.71 -1.55 11.26
CA GLN A 223 14.93 -1.78 12.68
C GLN A 223 14.99 -0.43 13.38
N ASP A 224 13.84 -0.01 13.90
CA ASP A 224 13.61 1.31 14.48
C ASP A 224 14.29 1.50 15.85
N GLY A 225 15.01 0.48 16.33
CA GLY A 225 15.68 0.43 17.63
C GLY A 225 14.75 0.03 18.78
N SER A 226 13.47 -0.22 18.51
CA SER A 226 12.54 -0.86 19.45
C SER A 226 12.73 -2.38 19.39
N THR A 227 12.53 -3.07 20.52
CA THR A 227 12.67 -4.52 20.63
C THR A 227 11.37 -5.24 20.28
N GLU A 228 10.73 -4.91 19.15
CA GLU A 228 9.53 -5.63 18.70
C GLU A 228 9.84 -6.59 17.56
N ASN A 229 9.30 -7.80 17.66
CA ASN A 229 9.53 -8.87 16.71
C ASN A 229 8.81 -8.56 15.39
N ASP A 230 9.54 -8.59 14.27
CA ASP A 230 9.10 -8.45 12.87
C ASP A 230 7.97 -9.42 12.39
N ASN A 231 7.32 -10.13 13.32
CA ASN A 231 6.24 -11.08 13.07
C ASN A 231 4.87 -10.59 13.58
N ASP A 232 4.68 -9.29 13.80
CA ASP A 232 3.39 -8.81 14.31
C ASP A 232 2.28 -8.85 13.25
N ALA A 233 1.80 -10.07 13.03
CA ALA A 233 0.48 -10.36 12.53
C ALA A 233 -0.53 -10.09 13.67
N GLY A 234 -0.83 -8.81 13.88
CA GLY A 234 -2.06 -8.40 14.57
C GLY A 234 -1.84 -7.65 15.87
N ASP A 235 -2.01 -6.34 15.78
CA ASP A 235 -2.70 -5.60 16.84
C ASP A 235 -3.92 -4.88 16.23
N LEU A 236 -5.00 -5.66 16.09
CA LEU A 236 -6.41 -5.25 16.17
C LEU A 236 -7.20 -6.37 16.87
#